data_AF-A0AAW5QDV4-F1
#
_entry.id   AF-A0AAW5QDV4-F1
#
_cell.length_a   1.000
_cell.length_b   1.000
_cell.length_c   1.000
_cell.angle_alpha   90.00
_cell.angle_beta   90.00
_cell.angle_gamma   90.00
#
_symmetry.space_group_name_H-M   'P 1'
#
loop_
_entity.id
_entity.type
_entity.pdbx_description
1 polymer ?
#
loop_
_entity_poly.entity_id
_entity_poly.type
_entity_poly.pdbx_seq_one_letter_code
_entity_poly.pdbx_strand_id
1 'polypeptide(L)'
;MTDRRKILYVDLDNTLVHFKSGIDRLGAADFHEYQDRYDEAPGIFALMDPIDGAIEAFTLLAEHFDAYILSTAPWKNPSAWSDKLLWVQKHFGIEPTSVAYKRLILSHHKNLNHGDFLVDDRDHNGAKDFTGELIKFGSAEFPDWDAVTAHLLASARK
;
A
#
# COMPACT_ATOMS: atom_id res chain seq x y z
N MET A 1 -30.47 0.34 10.51
CA MET A 1 -29.18 0.89 10.06
C MET A 1 -28.42 -0.28 9.48
N THR A 2 -28.17 -0.31 8.18
CA THR A 2 -27.39 -1.39 7.56
C THR A 2 -25.97 -1.28 8.08
N ASP A 3 -25.50 -2.34 8.73
CA ASP A 3 -24.13 -2.43 9.22
C ASP A 3 -23.18 -2.35 8.02
N ARG A 4 -22.48 -1.22 7.87
CA ARG A 4 -21.57 -1.02 6.74
C ARG A 4 -20.23 -1.66 7.08
N ARG A 5 -19.62 -2.37 6.13
CA ARG A 5 -18.21 -2.76 6.29
C ARG A 5 -17.36 -1.50 6.47
N LYS A 6 -16.48 -1.53 7.47
CA LYS A 6 -15.50 -0.46 7.69
C LYS A 6 -14.54 -0.39 6.50
N ILE A 7 -14.13 0.82 6.14
CA ILE A 7 -13.22 1.09 5.03
C ILE A 7 -11.79 1.05 5.57
N LEU A 8 -10.97 0.19 4.95
CA LEU A 8 -9.55 0.04 5.27
C LEU A 8 -8.74 0.49 4.06
N TYR A 9 -7.85 1.45 4.27
CA TYR A 9 -6.80 1.80 3.31
C TYR A 9 -5.48 1.18 3.75
N VAL A 10 -4.75 0.62 2.79
CA VAL A 10 -3.41 0.08 2.98
C VAL A 10 -2.47 0.75 1.99
N ASP A 11 -1.40 1.37 2.49
CA ASP A 11 -0.35 1.90 1.62
C ASP A 11 0.39 0.77 0.88
N LEU A 12 1.02 1.12 -0.24
CA LEU A 12 1.83 0.17 -1.00
C LEU A 12 3.29 0.19 -0.55
N ASP A 13 3.99 1.31 -0.73
CA ASP A 13 5.45 1.37 -0.65
C ASP A 13 5.94 1.28 0.80
N ASN A 14 6.79 0.32 1.11
CA ASN A 14 7.23 -0.01 2.48
C ASN A 14 6.13 -0.46 3.45
N THR A 15 4.93 -0.77 2.93
CA THR A 15 3.82 -1.32 3.71
C THR A 15 3.39 -2.69 3.15
N LEU A 16 2.98 -2.75 1.88
CA LEU A 16 2.75 -4.03 1.17
C LEU A 16 4.01 -4.53 0.46
N VAL A 17 4.93 -3.63 0.10
CA VAL A 17 6.11 -3.95 -0.72
C VAL A 17 7.40 -3.35 -0.16
N HIS A 18 8.54 -3.97 -0.42
CA HIS A 18 9.85 -3.41 -0.07
C HIS A 18 10.38 -2.50 -1.17
N PHE A 19 10.32 -1.17 -1.02
CA PHE A 19 10.85 -0.25 -2.05
C PHE A 19 12.33 -0.49 -2.34
N LYS A 20 13.12 -0.84 -1.30
CA LYS A 20 14.53 -1.20 -1.44
C LYS A 20 14.77 -2.31 -2.46
N SER A 21 13.89 -3.32 -2.52
CA SER A 21 14.04 -4.41 -3.48
C SER A 21 13.89 -3.96 -4.94
N GLY A 22 13.12 -2.89 -5.19
CA GLY A 22 13.06 -2.24 -6.49
C GLY A 22 14.39 -1.58 -6.85
N ILE A 23 15.00 -0.86 -5.90
CA ILE A 23 16.34 -0.25 -6.08
C ILE A 23 17.38 -1.33 -6.38
N ASP A 24 17.38 -2.43 -5.62
CA ASP A 24 18.35 -3.52 -5.75
C ASP A 24 18.25 -4.25 -7.11
N ARG A 25 17.13 -4.10 -7.82
CA ARG A 25 16.87 -4.70 -9.14
C ARG A 25 17.03 -3.74 -10.31
N LEU A 26 17.32 -2.46 -10.05
CA LEU A 26 17.60 -1.51 -11.13
C LEU A 26 18.80 -1.97 -11.96
N GLY A 27 18.74 -1.72 -13.26
CA GLY A 27 19.90 -1.87 -14.12
C GLY A 27 21.01 -0.89 -13.71
N ALA A 28 22.27 -1.24 -13.97
CA ALA A 28 23.41 -0.42 -13.55
C ALA A 28 23.36 1.03 -14.08
N ALA A 29 22.81 1.23 -15.28
CA ALA A 29 22.61 2.56 -15.86
C ALA A 29 21.61 3.40 -15.04
N ASP A 30 20.39 2.86 -14.82
CA ASP A 30 19.35 3.55 -14.04
C ASP A 30 19.77 3.75 -12.58
N PHE A 31 20.43 2.75 -11.98
CA PHE A 31 20.95 2.86 -10.62
C PHE A 31 21.92 4.04 -10.46
N HIS A 32 22.74 4.31 -11.47
CA HIS A 32 23.66 5.46 -11.46
C HIS A 32 22.95 6.78 -11.80
N GLU A 33 22.10 6.79 -12.82
CA GLU A 33 21.40 8.00 -13.28
C GLU A 33 20.45 8.59 -12.22
N TYR A 34 19.77 7.71 -11.48
CA TYR A 34 18.76 8.07 -10.47
C TYR A 34 19.28 8.01 -9.04
N GLN A 35 20.60 8.06 -8.83
CA GLN A 35 21.19 8.11 -7.50
C GLN A 35 20.53 9.20 -6.64
N ASP A 36 20.13 8.84 -5.42
CA ASP A 36 19.44 9.70 -4.44
C ASP A 36 18.01 10.15 -4.84
N ARG A 37 17.51 9.67 -5.99
CA ARG A 37 16.15 9.94 -6.52
C ARG A 37 15.58 8.70 -7.22
N TYR A 38 15.82 7.53 -6.63
CA TYR A 38 15.47 6.24 -7.24
C TYR A 38 13.97 6.09 -7.52
N ASP A 39 13.11 6.80 -6.78
CA ASP A 39 11.67 6.85 -7.03
C ASP A 39 11.31 7.56 -8.35
N GLU A 40 12.25 8.30 -8.95
CA GLU A 40 12.13 8.86 -10.31
C GLU A 40 12.48 7.86 -11.43
N ALA A 41 13.08 6.71 -11.11
CA ALA A 41 13.51 5.73 -12.11
C ALA A 41 12.31 5.01 -12.78
N PRO A 42 12.20 5.03 -14.12
CA PRO A 42 11.13 4.33 -14.81
C PRO A 42 11.14 2.82 -14.54
N GLY A 43 9.96 2.23 -14.31
CA GLY A 43 9.77 0.80 -14.11
C GLY A 43 10.10 0.28 -12.71
N ILE A 44 10.74 1.08 -11.84
CA ILE A 44 11.24 0.62 -10.53
C ILE A 44 10.14 0.00 -9.65
N PHE A 45 8.94 0.58 -9.67
CA PHE A 45 7.84 0.15 -8.81
C PHE A 45 7.31 -1.24 -9.20
N ALA A 46 7.47 -1.67 -10.45
CA ALA A 46 7.07 -3.01 -10.87
C ALA A 46 8.05 -4.10 -10.39
N LEU A 47 9.25 -3.70 -9.96
CA LEU A 47 10.34 -4.61 -9.54
C LEU A 47 10.31 -4.93 -8.04
N MET A 48 9.42 -4.31 -7.27
CA MET A 48 9.40 -4.47 -5.81
C MET A 48 8.88 -5.86 -5.41
N ASP A 49 9.44 -6.42 -4.34
CA ASP A 49 8.91 -7.61 -3.68
C ASP A 49 7.83 -7.25 -2.66
N PRO A 50 6.87 -8.14 -2.41
CA PRO A 50 5.99 -8.03 -1.26
C PRO A 50 6.79 -8.07 0.05
N ILE A 51 6.29 -7.38 1.07
CA ILE A 51 6.74 -7.58 2.45
C ILE A 51 6.22 -8.93 2.95
N ASP A 52 6.98 -9.61 3.81
CA ASP A 52 6.57 -10.86 4.44
C ASP A 52 5.19 -10.74 5.11
N GLY A 53 4.27 -11.64 4.77
CA GLY A 53 2.90 -11.68 5.27
C GLY A 53 1.94 -10.65 4.66
N ALA A 54 2.41 -9.72 3.82
CA ALA A 54 1.60 -8.63 3.29
C ALA A 54 0.44 -9.10 2.40
N ILE A 55 0.70 -10.08 1.52
CA ILE A 55 -0.29 -10.58 0.57
C ILE A 55 -1.39 -11.35 1.33
N GLU A 56 -0.99 -12.19 2.28
CA GLU A 56 -1.88 -12.96 3.14
C GLU A 56 -2.73 -12.04 4.02
N ALA A 57 -2.10 -11.04 4.65
CA ALA A 57 -2.79 -10.08 5.51
C ALA A 57 -3.81 -9.24 4.73
N PHE A 58 -3.43 -8.67 3.58
CA PHE A 58 -4.37 -7.90 2.75
C PHE A 58 -5.56 -8.77 2.31
N THR A 59 -5.29 -10.02 1.90
CA THR A 59 -6.33 -10.96 1.48
C THR A 59 -7.31 -11.25 2.61
N LEU A 60 -6.80 -11.57 3.80
CA LEU A 60 -7.62 -11.83 4.99
C LEU A 60 -8.43 -10.59 5.41
N LEU A 61 -7.79 -9.42 5.46
CA LEU A 61 -8.45 -8.18 5.87
C LEU A 61 -9.55 -7.77 4.88
N ALA A 62 -9.40 -8.05 3.59
CA ALA A 62 -10.44 -7.79 2.59
C ALA A 62 -11.71 -8.63 2.78
N GLU A 63 -11.65 -9.75 3.52
CA GLU A 63 -12.84 -10.51 3.92
C GLU A 63 -13.67 -9.78 4.99
N HIS A 64 -13.00 -8.96 5.81
CA HIS A 64 -13.61 -8.27 6.97
C HIS A 64 -13.88 -6.79 6.73
N PHE A 65 -13.15 -6.16 5.81
CA PHE A 65 -13.21 -4.73 5.51
C PHE A 65 -13.63 -4.49 4.04
N ASP A 66 -14.09 -3.27 3.74
CA ASP A 66 -14.05 -2.75 2.37
C ASP A 66 -12.64 -2.20 2.12
N ALA A 67 -11.72 -3.09 1.74
CA ALA A 67 -10.29 -2.82 1.68
C ALA A 67 -9.85 -2.23 0.32
N TYR A 68 -8.95 -1.25 0.38
CA TYR A 68 -8.37 -0.57 -0.77
C TYR A 68 -6.87 -0.38 -0.58
N ILE A 69 -6.13 -0.40 -1.68
CA ILE A 69 -4.73 0.03 -1.72
C ILE A 69 -4.72 1.53 -2.01
N LEU A 70 -4.12 2.33 -1.15
CA LEU A 70 -4.03 3.79 -1.28
C LEU A 70 -2.57 4.22 -1.34
N SER A 71 -2.06 4.41 -2.56
CA SER A 71 -0.65 4.69 -2.79
C SER A 71 -0.43 6.07 -3.42
N THR A 72 0.77 6.60 -3.28
CA THR A 72 1.21 7.81 -3.97
C THR A 72 2.17 7.43 -5.10
N ALA A 73 1.95 7.94 -6.31
CA ALA A 73 2.91 7.85 -7.41
C ALA A 73 3.76 9.12 -7.45
N PRO A 74 5.11 9.05 -7.50
CA PRO A 74 5.95 10.24 -7.55
C PRO A 74 5.66 11.13 -8.76
N TRP A 75 5.66 12.45 -8.57
CA TRP A 75 5.27 13.42 -9.59
C TRP A 75 6.15 13.37 -10.85
N LYS A 76 7.44 13.10 -10.67
CA LYS A 76 8.43 13.04 -11.75
C LYS A 76 8.61 11.65 -12.36
N ASN A 77 7.82 10.67 -11.93
CA ASN A 77 7.86 9.32 -12.48
C ASN A 77 6.50 8.93 -13.08
N PRO A 78 6.27 9.22 -14.36
CA PRO A 78 5.01 8.83 -15.02
C PRO A 78 4.76 7.33 -15.02
N SER A 79 5.80 6.48 -15.10
CA SER A 79 5.60 5.03 -15.14
C SER A 79 5.09 4.49 -13.81
N ALA A 80 5.40 5.15 -12.68
CA ALA A 80 4.99 4.71 -11.36
C ALA A 80 3.48 4.45 -11.25
N TRP A 81 2.65 5.19 -12.00
CA TRP A 81 1.21 4.99 -12.05
C TRP A 81 0.84 3.61 -12.60
N SER A 82 1.38 3.26 -13.78
CA SER A 82 1.16 1.95 -14.39
C SER A 82 1.87 0.84 -13.64
N ASP A 83 3.08 1.10 -13.13
CA ASP A 83 3.90 0.10 -12.46
C ASP A 83 3.23 -0.42 -11.18
N LYS A 84 2.62 0.49 -10.40
CA LYS A 84 1.84 0.12 -9.21
C LYS A 84 0.61 -0.69 -9.57
N LEU A 85 -0.09 -0.35 -10.66
CA LEU A 85 -1.20 -1.17 -11.16
C LEU A 85 -0.73 -2.57 -11.56
N LEU A 86 0.35 -2.66 -12.33
CA LEU A 86 0.91 -3.93 -12.79
C LEU A 86 1.38 -4.80 -11.62
N TRP A 87 1.96 -4.19 -10.58
CA TRP A 87 2.32 -4.89 -9.36
C TRP A 87 1.09 -5.49 -8.67
N VAL A 88 0.04 -4.69 -8.47
CA VAL A 88 -1.22 -5.16 -7.86
C VAL A 88 -1.83 -6.30 -8.68
N GLN A 89 -1.85 -6.18 -10.01
CA GLN A 89 -2.35 -7.23 -10.90
C GLN A 89 -1.54 -8.53 -10.81
N LYS A 90 -0.22 -8.43 -10.75
CA LYS A 90 0.69 -9.57 -10.63
C LYS A 90 0.48 -10.36 -9.35
N HIS A 91 0.25 -9.66 -8.23
CA HIS A 91 0.22 -10.28 -6.90
C HIS A 91 -1.19 -10.62 -6.40
N PHE A 92 -2.21 -9.86 -6.82
CA PHE A 92 -3.60 -10.07 -6.37
C PHE A 92 -4.54 -10.58 -7.47
N GLY A 93 -4.11 -10.59 -8.74
CA GLY A 93 -4.90 -11.06 -9.88
C GLY A 93 -5.62 -9.93 -10.65
N ILE A 94 -6.08 -10.26 -11.86
CA ILE A 94 -6.75 -9.33 -12.80
C ILE A 94 -8.25 -9.57 -12.95
N GLU A 95 -8.73 -10.71 -12.46
CA GLU A 95 -10.13 -11.13 -12.65
C GLU A 95 -11.06 -10.38 -11.69
N PRO A 96 -12.35 -10.20 -12.02
CA PRO A 96 -13.32 -9.58 -11.12
C PRO A 96 -13.46 -10.25 -9.74
N THR A 97 -13.05 -11.51 -9.61
CA THR A 97 -13.00 -12.27 -8.35
C THR A 97 -11.73 -12.03 -7.53
N SER A 98 -10.76 -11.30 -8.09
CA SER A 98 -9.49 -10.98 -7.45
C SER A 98 -9.70 -9.99 -6.30
N VAL A 99 -9.01 -10.20 -5.18
CA VAL A 99 -9.24 -9.45 -3.94
C VAL A 99 -9.01 -7.93 -4.10
N ALA A 100 -8.07 -7.54 -4.95
CA ALA A 100 -7.74 -6.14 -5.22
C ALA A 100 -8.32 -5.61 -6.56
N TYR A 101 -9.25 -6.32 -7.20
CA TYR A 101 -9.82 -5.91 -8.49
C TYR A 101 -10.49 -4.52 -8.38
N LYS A 102 -9.95 -3.54 -9.11
CA LYS A 102 -10.37 -2.11 -9.05
C LYS A 102 -10.31 -1.51 -7.64
N ARG A 103 -9.39 -1.98 -6.79
CA ARG A 103 -9.19 -1.47 -5.42
C ARG A 103 -7.92 -0.64 -5.22
N LEU A 104 -7.20 -0.30 -6.28
CA LEU A 104 -6.06 0.62 -6.25
C LEU A 104 -6.52 2.07 -6.43
N ILE A 105 -6.12 2.94 -5.51
CA ILE A 105 -6.32 4.38 -5.56
C ILE A 105 -4.94 5.04 -5.52
N LEU A 106 -4.68 5.91 -6.50
CA LEU A 106 -3.46 6.72 -6.56
C LEU A 106 -3.77 8.16 -6.15
N SER A 107 -3.14 8.63 -5.08
CA SER A 107 -3.38 9.97 -4.53
C SER A 107 -2.14 10.54 -3.83
N HIS A 108 -1.93 11.84 -3.97
CA HIS A 108 -0.97 12.62 -3.16
C HIS A 108 -1.57 13.13 -1.85
N HIS A 109 -2.88 12.95 -1.65
CA HIS A 109 -3.62 13.46 -0.50
C HIS A 109 -4.46 12.36 0.11
N LYS A 110 -3.84 11.57 1.00
CA LYS A 110 -4.49 10.46 1.70
C LYS A 110 -5.61 10.95 2.62
N ASN A 111 -5.45 12.12 3.24
CA ASN A 111 -6.46 12.79 4.07
C ASN A 111 -7.79 13.11 3.36
N LEU A 112 -7.81 13.19 2.03
CA LEU A 112 -9.06 13.44 1.29
C LEU A 112 -9.91 12.18 1.12
N ASN A 113 -9.36 11.00 1.42
CA ASN A 113 -10.10 9.74 1.38
C ASN A 113 -10.84 9.56 2.71
N HIS A 114 -12.15 9.29 2.63
CA HIS A 114 -12.95 9.01 3.80
C HIS A 114 -12.92 7.51 4.12
N GLY A 115 -12.29 7.13 5.23
CA GLY A 115 -12.24 5.75 5.68
C GLY A 115 -12.07 5.63 7.19
N ASP A 116 -12.15 4.40 7.68
CA ASP A 116 -12.10 4.10 9.11
C ASP A 116 -10.65 3.83 9.57
N PHE A 117 -9.82 3.24 8.71
CA PHE A 117 -8.42 2.94 8.99
C PHE A 117 -7.50 3.25 7.80
N LEU A 118 -6.26 3.64 8.08
CA LEU A 118 -5.16 3.74 7.13
C LEU A 118 -3.93 3.06 7.72
N VAL A 119 -3.41 2.02 7.06
CA VAL A 119 -2.11 1.41 7.38
C VAL A 119 -1.05 2.04 6.48
N ASP A 120 -0.03 2.66 7.07
CA ASP A 120 0.99 3.42 6.35
C ASP A 120 2.33 3.39 7.10
N ASP A 121 3.45 3.37 6.39
CA ASP A 121 4.79 3.45 7.01
C ASP A 121 5.12 4.88 7.47
N ARG A 122 4.45 5.88 6.89
CA ARG A 122 4.81 7.29 7.02
C ARG A 122 3.61 8.20 7.24
N ASP A 123 3.90 9.36 7.84
CA ASP A 123 2.90 10.39 8.16
C ASP A 123 2.76 11.43 7.02
N HIS A 124 3.29 11.12 5.83
CA HIS A 124 3.39 12.03 4.67
C HIS A 124 2.15 11.99 3.78
N ASN A 125 2.08 12.90 2.80
CA ASN A 125 1.01 12.93 1.78
C ASN A 125 -0.40 12.98 2.39
N GLY A 126 -0.55 13.66 3.53
CA GLY A 126 -1.80 13.77 4.27
C GLY A 126 -2.13 12.59 5.19
N ALA A 127 -1.28 11.55 5.32
CA ALA A 127 -1.54 10.44 6.23
C ALA A 127 -1.70 10.92 7.69
N LYS A 128 -0.87 11.87 8.15
CA LYS A 128 -0.99 12.49 9.48
C LYS A 128 -2.34 13.16 9.75
N ASP A 129 -3.00 13.63 8.70
CA ASP A 129 -4.26 14.38 8.75
C ASP A 129 -5.45 13.48 8.35
N PHE A 130 -5.23 12.16 8.21
CA PHE A 130 -6.29 11.20 7.94
C PHE A 130 -7.27 11.17 9.11
N THR A 131 -8.57 11.22 8.81
CA THR A 131 -9.61 11.40 9.84
C THR A 131 -9.98 10.09 10.55
N GLY A 132 -9.69 8.95 9.93
CA GLY A 132 -9.77 7.64 10.58
C GLY A 132 -8.53 7.35 11.42
N GLU A 133 -8.40 6.10 11.88
CA GLU A 133 -7.23 5.68 12.63
C GLU A 133 -6.04 5.43 11.69
N LEU A 134 -4.92 6.11 11.94
CA LEU A 134 -3.64 5.83 11.29
C LEU A 134 -2.88 4.76 12.06
N ILE A 135 -2.66 3.61 11.44
CA ILE A 135 -1.86 2.50 11.94
C ILE A 135 -0.47 2.59 11.29
N LYS A 136 0.53 2.95 12.10
CA LYS A 136 1.89 3.20 11.61
C LYS A 136 2.68 1.90 11.47
N PHE A 137 2.76 1.37 10.25
CA PHE A 137 3.46 0.12 9.95
C PHE A 137 4.97 0.26 10.20
N GLY A 138 5.59 -0.79 10.74
CA GLY A 138 7.01 -0.78 11.13
C GLY A 138 7.31 0.01 12.42
N SER A 139 6.29 0.48 13.13
CA SER A 139 6.45 1.13 14.44
C SER A 139 6.66 0.11 15.56
N ALA A 140 6.97 0.58 16.77
CA ALA A 140 7.10 -0.31 17.94
C ALA A 140 5.79 -1.03 18.31
N GLU A 141 4.64 -0.42 18.03
CA GLU A 141 3.31 -0.99 18.31
C GLU A 141 2.84 -1.90 17.16
N PHE A 142 3.19 -1.55 15.93
CA PHE A 142 2.80 -2.30 14.72
C PHE A 142 4.05 -2.66 13.89
N PRO A 143 4.92 -3.54 14.40
CA PRO A 143 6.20 -3.85 13.75
C PRO A 143 6.06 -4.61 12.43
N ASP A 144 4.96 -5.36 12.26
CA ASP A 144 4.75 -6.29 11.15
C ASP A 144 3.25 -6.50 10.85
N TRP A 145 2.98 -7.31 9.83
CA TRP A 145 1.63 -7.64 9.40
C TRP A 145 0.85 -8.49 10.41
N ASP A 146 1.51 -9.27 11.26
CA ASP A 146 0.85 -10.05 12.30
C ASP A 146 0.22 -9.12 13.35
N ALA A 147 0.98 -8.14 13.84
CA ALA A 147 0.50 -7.14 14.78
C ALA A 147 -0.65 -6.29 14.20
N VAL A 148 -0.48 -5.80 12.97
CA VAL A 148 -1.52 -5.00 12.28
C VAL A 148 -2.79 -5.81 12.07
N THR A 149 -2.67 -7.04 11.58
CA THR A 149 -3.83 -7.91 11.31
C THR A 149 -4.58 -8.23 12.59
N ALA A 150 -3.89 -8.56 13.68
CA ALA A 150 -4.53 -8.84 14.96
C ALA A 150 -5.34 -7.64 15.48
N HIS A 151 -4.78 -6.43 15.40
CA HIS A 151 -5.45 -5.20 15.81
C HIS A 151 -6.70 -4.91 14.96
N LEU A 152 -6.57 -4.96 13.64
CA LEU A 152 -7.68 -4.70 12.72
C LEU A 152 -8.81 -5.72 12.90
N LEU A 153 -8.50 -7.01 13.02
CA LEU A 153 -9.53 -8.04 13.23
C LEU A 153 -10.26 -7.89 14.57
N ALA A 154 -9.59 -7.41 15.62
CA ALA A 154 -10.24 -7.08 16.88
C ALA A 154 -11.20 -5.89 16.73
N SER A 155 -10.87 -4.94 15.85
CA SER A 155 -11.66 -3.75 15.53
C SER A 155 -12.79 -4.01 14.52
N ALA A 156 -12.73 -5.10 13.75
CA ALA A 156 -13.78 -5.50 12.80
C ALA A 156 -15.06 -6.03 13.48
N ARG A 157 -14.97 -6.50 14.74
CA ARG A 157 -16.07 -7.14 15.48
C ARG A 157 -16.93 -6.16 16.31
N LYS A 158 -16.68 -4.86 16.20
CA LYS A 158 -17.39 -3.79 16.90
C LYS A 158 -18.14 -2.92 15.91
#